data_AF-A0A6U4TPD2-F1
#
_entry.id   AF-A0A6U4TPD2-F1
#
_cell.length_a   1.000
_cell.length_b   1.000
_cell.length_c   1.000
_cell.angle_alpha   90.00
_cell.angle_beta   90.00
_cell.angle_gamma   90.00
#
_symmetry.space_group_name_H-M   'P 1'
#
loop_
_entity.id
_entity.type
_entity.pdbx_description
1 polymer ?
#
loop_
_entity_poly.entity_id
_entity_poly.type
_entity_poly.pdbx_seq_one_letter_code
_entity_poly.pdbx_strand_id
1 'polypeptide(L)'
;EEEEGVFTDTAVAFFFVSYILVVGTVLLNIVVAVLLDEFIDSVDNARVQEEQQKREKEKAEKKKETFCLDPVLETLSKFDTSQDLRMRIRELYRKLDIDRSETLSFQEFAQGMHSLKTGKNTPIEITLDDWETITEFSGPYGESKYLDVNGEMNEDHFEVVMKRQFERYVQRFLAAALEAEDQSPSLQAILFSLKLLTIRAQETQDASAG
;
A
#
# COMPACT_ATOMS: atom_id res chain seq x y z
N GLU A 1 -35.78 84.11 -13.40
CA GLU A 1 -35.60 83.36 -12.14
C GLU A 1 -36.06 81.91 -12.25
N GLU A 2 -37.05 81.54 -13.07
CA GLU A 2 -37.52 80.14 -13.17
C GLU A 2 -36.56 79.16 -13.90
N GLU A 3 -35.69 79.62 -14.80
CA GLU A 3 -34.77 78.72 -15.53
C GLU A 3 -33.57 78.22 -14.69
N GLU A 4 -33.16 78.93 -13.62
CA GLU A 4 -32.05 78.49 -12.76
C GLU A 4 -32.43 77.31 -11.84
N GLY A 5 -33.72 77.17 -11.49
CA GLY A 5 -34.22 76.08 -10.65
C GLY A 5 -34.25 74.72 -11.37
N VAL A 6 -34.49 74.70 -12.68
CA VAL A 6 -34.56 73.45 -13.46
C VAL A 6 -33.17 72.86 -13.69
N PHE A 7 -32.16 73.72 -13.88
CA PHE A 7 -30.78 73.28 -14.10
C PHE A 7 -30.16 72.67 -12.84
N THR A 8 -30.50 73.23 -11.67
CA THR A 8 -30.07 72.71 -10.37
C THR A 8 -30.73 71.36 -10.06
N ASP A 9 -32.03 71.19 -10.28
CA ASP A 9 -32.71 69.90 -10.12
C ASP A 9 -32.17 68.82 -11.07
N THR A 10 -31.89 69.17 -12.32
CA THR A 10 -31.32 68.23 -13.30
C THR A 10 -29.88 67.83 -12.93
N ALA A 11 -29.06 68.77 -12.46
CA ALA A 11 -27.71 68.50 -12.00
C ALA A 11 -27.69 67.63 -10.73
N VAL A 12 -28.62 67.88 -9.81
CA VAL A 12 -28.80 67.08 -8.60
C VAL A 12 -29.24 65.66 -8.95
N ALA A 13 -30.21 65.50 -9.86
CA ALA A 13 -30.64 64.18 -10.35
C ALA A 13 -29.48 63.41 -11.02
N PHE A 14 -28.69 64.09 -11.85
CA PHE A 14 -27.53 63.48 -12.50
C PHE A 14 -26.44 63.07 -11.50
N PHE A 15 -26.21 63.89 -10.48
CA PHE A 15 -25.30 63.56 -9.38
C PHE A 15 -25.74 62.30 -8.64
N PHE A 16 -27.03 62.18 -8.28
CA PHE A 16 -27.53 61.00 -7.59
C PHE A 16 -27.46 59.74 -8.46
N VAL A 17 -27.84 59.83 -9.74
CA VAL A 17 -27.80 58.68 -10.66
C VAL A 17 -26.35 58.22 -10.88
N SER A 18 -25.42 59.15 -11.14
CA SER A 18 -24.02 58.82 -11.31
C SER A 18 -23.39 58.26 -10.03
N TYR A 19 -23.72 58.83 -8.87
CA TYR A 19 -23.28 58.32 -7.57
C TYR A 19 -23.76 56.90 -7.32
N ILE A 20 -25.05 56.61 -7.55
CA ILE A 20 -25.63 55.27 -7.39
C ILE A 20 -24.97 54.28 -8.34
N LEU A 21 -24.72 54.66 -9.60
CA LEU A 21 -24.03 53.78 -10.56
C LEU A 21 -22.59 53.49 -10.15
N VAL A 22 -21.84 54.50 -9.71
CA VAL A 22 -20.44 54.34 -9.28
C VAL A 22 -20.38 53.48 -8.02
N VAL A 23 -21.17 53.80 -7.00
CA VAL A 23 -21.21 53.05 -5.74
C VAL A 23 -21.70 51.62 -5.97
N GLY A 24 -22.74 51.43 -6.79
CA GLY A 24 -23.24 50.11 -7.14
C GLY A 24 -22.21 49.24 -7.84
N THR A 25 -21.44 49.82 -8.78
CA THR A 25 -20.35 49.10 -9.47
C THR A 25 -19.23 48.73 -8.50
N VAL A 26 -18.84 49.64 -7.60
CA VAL A 26 -17.81 49.39 -6.59
C VAL A 26 -18.24 48.29 -5.62
N LEU A 27 -19.47 48.35 -5.10
CA LEU A 27 -20.02 47.36 -4.19
C LEU A 27 -20.13 45.98 -4.85
N LEU A 28 -20.59 45.93 -6.10
CA LEU A 28 -20.67 44.67 -6.86
C LEU A 28 -19.29 44.02 -7.01
N ASN A 29 -18.27 44.80 -7.36
CA ASN A 29 -16.91 44.27 -7.49
C ASN A 29 -16.35 43.73 -6.17
N ILE A 30 -16.63 44.40 -5.04
CA ILE A 30 -16.23 43.89 -3.71
C ILE A 30 -16.95 42.58 -3.39
N VAL A 31 -18.25 42.50 -3.64
CA VAL A 31 -19.04 41.28 -3.38
C VAL A 31 -18.54 40.11 -4.23
N VAL A 32 -18.27 40.35 -5.53
CA VAL A 32 -17.74 39.31 -6.43
C VAL A 32 -16.39 38.83 -5.94
N ALA A 33 -15.49 39.72 -5.52
CA ALA A 33 -14.19 39.32 -4.99
C ALA A 33 -14.33 38.41 -3.77
N VAL A 34 -15.17 38.78 -2.79
CA VAL A 34 -15.39 37.98 -1.58
C VAL A 34 -15.99 36.61 -1.89
N LEU A 35 -16.99 36.55 -2.78
CA LEU A 35 -17.60 35.27 -3.17
C LEU A 35 -16.64 34.37 -3.95
N LEU A 36 -15.75 34.96 -4.76
CA LEU A 36 -14.79 34.21 -5.54
C LEU A 36 -13.68 33.63 -4.66
N ASP A 37 -13.22 34.38 -3.66
CA ASP A 37 -12.28 33.89 -2.64
C ASP A 37 -12.88 32.71 -1.86
N GLU A 38 -14.11 32.85 -1.34
CA GLU A 38 -14.76 31.78 -0.58
C GLU A 38 -15.08 30.55 -1.46
N PHE A 39 -15.40 30.76 -2.73
CA PHE A 39 -15.59 29.67 -3.68
C PHE A 39 -14.28 28.92 -3.93
N ILE A 40 -13.16 29.61 -4.17
CA ILE A 40 -11.84 29.00 -4.37
C ILE A 40 -11.47 28.16 -3.15
N ASP A 41 -11.62 28.70 -1.94
CA ASP A 41 -11.35 27.98 -0.70
C ASP A 41 -12.20 26.72 -0.57
N SER A 42 -13.49 26.79 -0.95
CA SER A 42 -14.38 25.62 -0.92
C SER A 42 -13.96 24.53 -1.91
N VAL A 43 -13.54 24.92 -3.12
CA VAL A 43 -13.16 23.98 -4.19
C VAL A 43 -11.81 23.32 -3.87
N ASP A 44 -10.85 24.08 -3.35
CA ASP A 44 -9.54 23.55 -2.97
C ASP A 44 -9.68 22.58 -1.79
N ASN A 45 -10.47 22.93 -0.78
CA ASN A 45 -10.75 22.03 0.33
C ASN A 45 -11.47 20.75 -0.12
N ALA A 46 -12.44 20.84 -1.04
CA ALA A 46 -13.13 19.68 -1.59
C ALA A 46 -12.17 18.76 -2.37
N ARG A 47 -11.27 19.33 -3.19
CA ARG A 47 -10.24 18.57 -3.91
C ARG A 47 -9.29 17.85 -2.97
N VAL A 48 -8.78 18.55 -1.95
CA VAL A 48 -7.88 17.96 -0.96
C VAL A 48 -8.57 16.81 -0.22
N GLN A 49 -9.84 16.97 0.16
CA GLN A 49 -10.61 15.91 0.82
C GLN A 49 -10.86 14.71 -0.10
N GLU A 50 -11.19 14.94 -1.37
CA GLU A 50 -11.42 13.85 -2.33
C GLU A 50 -10.13 13.07 -2.61
N GLU A 51 -9.00 13.77 -2.77
CA GLU A 51 -7.69 13.13 -2.88
C GLU A 51 -7.31 12.36 -1.63
N GLN A 52 -7.54 12.91 -0.44
CA GLN A 52 -7.28 12.22 0.82
C GLN A 52 -8.14 10.97 0.95
N GLN A 53 -9.44 11.04 0.67
CA GLN A 53 -10.33 9.88 0.73
C GLN A 53 -9.96 8.80 -0.28
N LYS A 54 -9.57 9.18 -1.49
CA LYS A 54 -9.12 8.22 -2.50
C LYS A 54 -7.82 7.54 -2.05
N ARG A 55 -6.86 8.30 -1.53
CA ARG A 55 -5.60 7.78 -0.98
C ARG A 55 -5.81 6.90 0.25
N GLU A 56 -6.73 7.24 1.13
CA GLU A 56 -7.07 6.42 2.30
C GLU A 56 -7.72 5.10 1.91
N LYS A 57 -8.62 5.12 0.91
CA LYS A 57 -9.19 3.89 0.33
C LYS A 57 -8.10 3.03 -0.30
N GLU A 58 -7.20 3.61 -1.09
CA GLU A 58 -6.06 2.89 -1.68
C GLU A 58 -5.11 2.34 -0.59
N LYS A 59 -4.81 3.10 0.47
CA LYS A 59 -4.01 2.64 1.62
C LYS A 59 -4.71 1.51 2.39
N ALA A 60 -6.04 1.55 2.51
CA ALA A 60 -6.83 0.50 3.18
C ALA A 60 -6.95 -0.78 2.33
N GLU A 61 -7.06 -0.64 1.01
CA GLU A 61 -7.03 -1.78 0.08
C GLU A 61 -5.65 -2.44 0.03
N LYS A 62 -4.56 -1.66 0.00
CA LYS A 62 -3.19 -2.19 0.10
C LYS A 62 -2.90 -2.89 1.44
N LYS A 63 -3.50 -2.43 2.54
CA LYS A 63 -3.41 -3.13 3.84
C LYS A 63 -4.10 -4.50 3.84
N LYS A 64 -5.06 -4.74 2.93
CA LYS A 64 -5.70 -6.06 2.80
C LYS A 64 -4.80 -7.10 2.11
N GLU A 65 -3.71 -6.69 1.47
CA GLU A 65 -2.67 -7.58 0.96
C GLU A 65 -1.67 -7.98 2.06
N THR A 66 -2.12 -8.11 3.31
CA THR A 66 -1.28 -8.77 4.32
C THR A 66 -1.31 -10.26 3.99
N PHE A 67 -0.20 -10.80 3.52
CA PHE A 67 -0.15 -12.21 3.13
C PHE A 67 -0.17 -13.07 4.41
N CYS A 68 -0.82 -14.24 4.35
CA CYS A 68 -1.00 -15.12 5.50
C CYS A 68 0.33 -15.49 6.20
N LEU A 69 1.45 -15.54 5.46
CA LEU A 69 2.77 -15.85 6.01
C LEU A 69 3.51 -14.65 6.60
N ASP A 70 3.07 -13.40 6.37
CA ASP A 70 3.79 -12.19 6.80
C ASP A 70 4.13 -12.18 8.30
N PRO A 71 3.26 -12.61 9.23
CA PRO A 71 3.60 -12.67 10.65
C PRO A 71 4.77 -13.63 10.96
N VAL A 72 4.88 -14.75 10.21
CA VAL A 72 6.01 -15.68 10.36
C VAL A 72 7.26 -15.12 9.71
N LEU A 73 7.13 -14.54 8.52
CA LEU A 73 8.25 -13.92 7.80
C LEU A 73 8.84 -12.73 8.58
N GLU A 74 8.00 -11.97 9.29
CA GLU A 74 8.42 -10.91 10.22
C GLU A 74 9.28 -11.49 11.35
N THR A 75 8.91 -12.63 11.93
CA THR A 75 9.76 -13.29 12.95
C THR A 75 11.05 -13.85 12.38
N LEU A 76 11.02 -14.37 11.16
CA LEU A 76 12.20 -14.88 10.46
C LEU A 76 13.17 -13.75 10.09
N SER A 77 12.68 -12.52 9.86
CA SER A 77 13.51 -11.36 9.46
C SER A 77 14.59 -10.95 10.46
N LYS A 78 14.46 -11.38 11.72
CA LYS A 78 15.39 -11.06 12.82
C LYS A 78 16.60 -12.01 12.84
N PHE A 79 17.18 -12.32 11.69
CA PHE A 79 18.32 -13.23 11.56
C PHE A 79 19.63 -12.45 11.35
N ASP A 80 20.74 -13.01 11.81
CA ASP A 80 22.06 -12.36 11.67
C ASP A 80 22.85 -12.88 10.45
N THR A 81 22.66 -14.15 10.09
CA THR A 81 23.39 -14.81 9.00
C THR A 81 22.48 -15.70 8.16
N SER A 82 22.89 -16.00 6.92
CA SER A 82 22.16 -16.94 6.07
C SER A 82 22.03 -18.34 6.68
N GLN A 83 22.99 -18.74 7.52
CA GLN A 83 22.92 -20.01 8.25
C GLN A 83 21.90 -19.98 9.38
N ASP A 84 21.80 -18.86 10.11
CA ASP A 84 20.75 -18.66 11.14
C ASP A 84 19.35 -18.71 10.52
N LEU A 85 19.14 -18.01 9.38
CA LEU A 85 17.88 -18.08 8.65
C LEU A 85 17.52 -19.53 8.26
N ARG A 86 18.47 -20.28 7.71
CA ARG A 86 18.27 -21.70 7.37
C ARG A 86 17.89 -22.52 8.61
N MET A 87 18.60 -22.35 9.72
CA MET A 87 18.30 -23.08 10.96
C MET A 87 16.89 -22.77 11.47
N ARG A 88 16.47 -21.50 11.45
CA ARG A 88 15.11 -21.10 11.87
C ARG A 88 14.02 -21.68 10.96
N ILE A 89 14.26 -21.73 9.65
CA ILE A 89 13.32 -22.35 8.70
C ILE A 89 13.19 -23.85 8.99
N ARG A 90 14.30 -24.55 9.29
CA ARG A 90 14.25 -25.97 9.65
C ARG A 90 13.57 -26.23 10.99
N GLU A 91 13.81 -25.37 11.98
CA GLU A 91 13.09 -25.44 13.26
C GLU A 91 11.59 -25.20 13.09
N LEU A 92 11.20 -24.32 12.16
CA LEU A 92 9.81 -24.12 11.79
C LEU A 92 9.24 -25.38 11.14
N TYR A 93 9.93 -25.96 10.16
CA TYR A 93 9.53 -27.21 9.51
C TYR A 93 9.25 -28.32 10.52
N ARG A 94 10.18 -28.58 11.44
CA ARG A 94 10.05 -29.59 12.49
C ARG A 94 8.91 -29.35 13.49
N LYS A 95 8.44 -28.11 13.61
CA LYS A 95 7.28 -27.77 14.45
C LYS A 95 5.96 -27.96 13.69
N LEU A 96 5.99 -27.85 12.37
CA LEU A 96 4.84 -28.03 11.50
C LEU A 96 4.61 -29.51 11.18
N ASP A 97 5.69 -30.31 11.11
CA ASP A 97 5.64 -31.76 10.92
C ASP A 97 5.24 -32.45 12.24
N ILE A 98 3.93 -32.65 12.41
CA ILE A 98 3.34 -33.16 13.66
C ILE A 98 3.51 -34.68 13.74
N ASP A 99 3.36 -35.37 12.61
CA ASP A 99 3.39 -36.82 12.55
C ASP A 99 4.81 -37.40 12.33
N ARG A 100 5.80 -36.54 12.04
CA ARG A 100 7.20 -36.89 11.76
C ARG A 100 7.34 -37.76 10.52
N SER A 101 6.50 -37.52 9.53
CA SER A 101 6.55 -38.18 8.22
C SER A 101 7.75 -37.75 7.38
N GLU A 102 8.48 -36.70 7.77
CA GLU A 102 9.51 -36.03 6.96
C GLU A 102 8.96 -35.37 5.69
N THR A 103 7.64 -35.23 5.62
CA THR A 103 6.89 -34.47 4.61
C THR A 103 5.88 -33.55 5.32
N LEU A 104 5.38 -32.55 4.61
CA LEU A 104 4.36 -31.64 5.13
C LEU A 104 3.14 -31.67 4.21
N SER A 105 2.02 -32.14 4.76
CA SER A 105 0.72 -32.02 4.13
C SER A 105 0.11 -30.62 4.32
N PHE A 106 -0.87 -30.26 3.49
CA PHE A 106 -1.64 -29.02 3.66
C PHE A 106 -2.26 -28.92 5.08
N GLN A 107 -2.76 -30.03 5.60
CA GLN A 107 -3.44 -30.07 6.89
C GLN A 107 -2.47 -29.78 8.04
N GLU A 108 -1.28 -30.36 8.01
CA GLU A 108 -0.23 -30.10 8.99
C GLU A 108 0.30 -28.68 8.91
N PHE A 109 0.49 -28.17 7.69
CA PHE A 109 0.90 -26.79 7.49
C PHE A 109 -0.13 -25.81 8.06
N ALA A 110 -1.42 -25.97 7.70
CA ALA A 110 -2.49 -25.10 8.18
C ALA A 110 -2.65 -25.19 9.72
N GLN A 111 -2.66 -26.40 10.27
CA GLN A 111 -2.81 -26.61 11.72
C GLN A 111 -1.60 -26.10 12.50
N GLY A 112 -0.39 -26.35 11.98
CA GLY A 112 0.85 -25.88 12.57
C GLY A 112 0.90 -24.36 12.58
N MET A 113 0.55 -23.71 11.47
CA MET A 113 0.51 -22.25 11.36
C MET A 113 -0.56 -21.61 12.26
N HIS A 114 -1.71 -22.26 12.41
CA HIS A 114 -2.74 -21.83 13.38
C HIS A 114 -2.25 -21.90 14.83
N SER A 115 -1.37 -22.85 15.13
CA SER A 115 -0.81 -23.08 16.47
C SER A 115 0.40 -22.20 16.80
N LEU A 116 0.98 -21.52 15.81
CA LEU A 116 2.13 -20.64 16.01
C LEU A 116 1.71 -19.35 16.72
N LYS A 117 2.31 -19.12 17.90
CA LYS A 117 2.21 -17.85 18.60
C LYS A 117 3.11 -16.82 17.94
N THR A 118 2.60 -16.12 16.94
CA THR A 118 3.26 -14.91 16.42
C THR A 118 2.98 -13.72 17.33
N GLY A 119 3.82 -12.68 17.26
CA GLY A 119 3.76 -11.53 18.18
C GLY A 119 2.43 -10.77 18.20
N LYS A 120 1.55 -10.98 17.21
CA LYS A 120 0.21 -10.37 17.13
C LYS A 120 -0.90 -11.20 17.79
N ASN A 121 -0.60 -12.39 18.32
CA ASN A 121 -1.53 -13.29 19.02
C ASN A 121 -2.81 -13.65 18.23
N THR A 122 -2.79 -13.42 16.91
CA THR A 122 -3.83 -13.82 15.97
C THR A 122 -3.43 -15.14 15.33
N PRO A 123 -4.28 -16.18 15.40
CA PRO A 123 -4.03 -17.42 14.67
C PRO A 123 -3.87 -17.13 13.18
N ILE A 124 -2.90 -17.78 12.55
CA ILE A 124 -2.71 -17.68 11.10
C ILE A 124 -3.64 -18.71 10.46
N GLU A 125 -4.64 -18.22 9.75
CA GLU A 125 -5.51 -19.06 8.94
C GLU A 125 -4.94 -19.14 7.53
N ILE A 126 -4.78 -20.37 7.03
CA ILE A 126 -4.26 -20.65 5.69
C ILE A 126 -5.34 -21.41 4.95
N THR A 127 -5.78 -20.84 3.83
CA THR A 127 -6.76 -21.45 2.94
C THR A 127 -6.07 -22.36 1.92
N LEU A 128 -6.86 -23.16 1.19
CA LEU A 128 -6.32 -23.99 0.11
C LEU A 128 -5.71 -23.12 -1.01
N ASP A 129 -6.37 -22.01 -1.36
CA ASP A 129 -5.87 -21.04 -2.34
C ASP A 129 -4.51 -20.45 -1.92
N ASP A 130 -4.33 -20.18 -0.62
CA ASP A 130 -3.05 -19.73 -0.08
C ASP A 130 -1.97 -20.80 -0.26
N TRP A 131 -2.29 -22.06 0.07
CA TRP A 131 -1.38 -23.18 -0.09
C TRP A 131 -0.96 -23.39 -1.54
N GLU A 132 -1.92 -23.38 -2.47
CA GLU A 132 -1.65 -23.46 -3.91
C GLU A 132 -0.77 -22.30 -4.38
N THR A 133 -1.03 -21.09 -3.90
CA THR A 133 -0.22 -19.90 -4.22
C THR A 133 1.21 -19.99 -3.66
N ILE A 134 1.37 -20.51 -2.44
CA ILE A 134 2.66 -20.68 -1.76
C ILE A 134 3.50 -21.75 -2.45
N THR A 135 2.87 -22.86 -2.83
CA THR A 135 3.48 -24.02 -3.47
C THR A 135 3.57 -23.91 -4.99
N GLU A 136 3.12 -22.78 -5.54
CA GLU A 136 3.10 -22.48 -6.97
C GLU A 136 2.43 -23.57 -7.80
N PHE A 137 1.31 -24.07 -7.30
CA PHE A 137 0.49 -25.04 -7.99
C PHE A 137 -0.13 -24.42 -9.25
N SER A 138 0.17 -24.98 -10.43
CA SER A 138 -0.29 -24.43 -11.70
C SER A 138 -1.56 -25.13 -12.23
N GLY A 139 -2.68 -24.97 -11.53
CA GLY A 139 -4.02 -25.31 -12.03
C GLY A 139 -4.39 -26.81 -11.99
N PRO A 140 -5.58 -27.19 -12.51
CA PRO A 140 -6.26 -28.46 -12.21
C PRO A 140 -5.56 -29.73 -12.74
N TYR A 141 -4.51 -29.59 -13.53
CA TYR A 141 -3.66 -30.67 -14.07
C TYR A 141 -2.17 -30.36 -13.90
N GLY A 142 -1.82 -29.32 -13.15
CA GLY A 142 -0.46 -28.85 -12.98
C GLY A 142 0.31 -29.66 -11.95
N GLU A 143 1.54 -30.01 -12.27
CA GLU A 143 2.50 -30.47 -11.27
C GLU A 143 2.86 -29.27 -10.38
N SER A 144 2.74 -29.42 -9.06
CA SER A 144 3.34 -28.44 -8.17
C SER A 144 4.86 -28.56 -8.29
N LYS A 145 5.53 -27.42 -8.43
CA LYS A 145 7.00 -27.39 -8.48
C LYS A 145 7.66 -27.86 -7.18
N TYR A 146 6.94 -27.78 -6.05
CA TYR A 146 7.48 -27.97 -4.72
C TYR A 146 6.78 -29.06 -3.91
N LEU A 147 5.80 -29.75 -4.50
CA LEU A 147 5.15 -30.90 -3.88
C LEU A 147 5.58 -32.19 -4.57
N ASP A 148 5.55 -33.27 -3.82
CA ASP A 148 5.75 -34.62 -4.34
C ASP A 148 4.47 -35.17 -5.00
N VAL A 149 4.52 -36.45 -5.37
CA VAL A 149 3.40 -37.17 -6.03
C VAL A 149 2.16 -37.27 -5.14
N ASN A 150 2.34 -37.16 -3.82
CA ASN A 150 1.26 -37.20 -2.85
C ASN A 150 0.70 -35.81 -2.53
N GLY A 151 1.28 -34.75 -3.09
CA GLY A 151 0.93 -33.37 -2.76
C GLY A 151 1.54 -32.89 -1.45
N GLU A 152 2.63 -33.51 -1.00
CA GLU A 152 3.32 -33.19 0.26
C GLU A 152 4.67 -32.51 0.00
N MET A 153 5.13 -31.72 0.97
CA MET A 153 6.34 -30.91 0.85
C MET A 153 7.47 -31.45 1.75
N ASN A 154 8.60 -31.80 1.16
CA ASN A 154 9.80 -32.18 1.92
C ASN A 154 10.52 -30.95 2.52
N GLU A 155 11.49 -31.18 3.40
CA GLU A 155 12.26 -30.12 4.08
C GLU A 155 13.00 -29.20 3.09
N ASP A 156 13.59 -29.76 2.03
CA ASP A 156 14.36 -28.99 1.04
C ASP A 156 13.47 -28.07 0.21
N HIS A 157 12.31 -28.56 -0.25
CA HIS A 157 11.30 -27.78 -0.96
C HIS A 157 10.73 -26.70 -0.04
N PHE A 158 10.48 -27.03 1.22
CA PHE A 158 10.03 -26.05 2.21
C PHE A 158 11.06 -24.93 2.43
N GLU A 159 12.35 -25.26 2.49
CA GLU A 159 13.41 -24.26 2.61
C GLU A 159 13.40 -23.30 1.42
N VAL A 160 13.26 -23.81 0.19
CA VAL A 160 13.21 -22.99 -1.03
C VAL A 160 11.95 -22.11 -1.04
N VAL A 161 10.80 -22.67 -0.73
CA VAL A 161 9.52 -21.95 -0.68
C VAL A 161 9.60 -20.82 0.35
N MET A 162 10.05 -21.10 1.57
CA MET A 162 10.13 -20.10 2.64
C MET A 162 11.12 -18.97 2.32
N LYS A 163 12.25 -19.26 1.67
CA LYS A 163 13.16 -18.21 1.20
C LYS A 163 12.51 -17.32 0.15
N ARG A 164 11.79 -17.91 -0.81
CA ARG A 164 11.10 -17.16 -1.84
C ARG A 164 9.99 -16.27 -1.27
N GLN A 165 9.23 -16.80 -0.31
CA GLN A 165 8.22 -16.00 0.40
C GLN A 165 8.87 -14.87 1.21
N PHE A 166 10.03 -15.13 1.83
CA PHE A 166 10.80 -14.11 2.52
C PHE A 166 11.30 -13.00 1.59
N GLU A 167 11.81 -13.34 0.40
CA GLU A 167 12.20 -12.35 -0.62
C GLU A 167 11.01 -11.49 -1.04
N ARG A 168 9.85 -12.10 -1.31
CA ARG A 168 8.62 -11.37 -1.64
C ARG A 168 8.19 -10.45 -0.49
N TYR A 169 8.30 -10.92 0.76
CA TYR A 169 8.03 -10.10 1.94
C TYR A 169 8.96 -8.87 2.03
N VAL A 170 10.26 -9.05 1.83
CA VAL A 170 11.23 -7.93 1.81
C VAL A 170 10.92 -6.96 0.67
N GLN A 171 10.56 -7.45 -0.51
CA GLN A 171 10.16 -6.60 -1.62
C GLN A 171 8.91 -5.77 -1.31
N ARG A 172 7.89 -6.39 -0.72
CA ARG A 172 6.68 -5.68 -0.27
C ARG A 172 7.01 -4.64 0.79
N PHE A 173 7.85 -4.99 1.75
CA PHE A 173 8.31 -4.07 2.79
C PHE A 173 9.05 -2.87 2.20
N LEU A 174 9.96 -3.08 1.26
CA LEU A 174 10.68 -2.00 0.56
C LEU A 174 9.73 -1.12 -0.28
N ALA A 175 8.74 -1.72 -0.95
CA ALA A 175 7.73 -0.99 -1.70
C ALA A 175 6.88 -0.11 -0.78
N ALA A 176 6.41 -0.65 0.34
CA ALA A 176 5.66 0.10 1.35
C ALA A 176 6.51 1.22 1.97
N ALA A 177 7.80 0.98 2.22
CA ALA A 177 8.72 2.00 2.72
C ALA A 177 8.95 3.13 1.72
N LEU A 178 9.02 2.83 0.42
CA LEU A 178 9.16 3.85 -0.65
C LEU A 178 7.93 4.75 -0.79
N GLU A 179 6.74 4.21 -0.50
CA GLU A 179 5.48 4.97 -0.54
C GLU A 179 5.26 5.83 0.72
N ALA A 180 6.11 5.73 1.74
CA ALA A 180 5.99 6.52 2.96
C ALA A 180 6.40 7.99 2.73
N GLU A 181 5.43 8.90 2.90
CA GLU A 181 5.54 10.34 2.61
C GLU A 181 6.56 11.08 3.50
N ASP A 182 6.88 10.56 4.70
CA ASP A 182 7.78 11.22 5.68
C ASP A 182 9.27 10.92 5.49
N GLN A 183 9.67 10.20 4.44
CA GLN A 183 11.07 9.84 4.26
C GLN A 183 11.89 10.96 3.60
N SER A 184 13.07 11.24 4.17
CA SER A 184 14.04 12.14 3.56
C SER A 184 14.36 11.70 2.11
N PRO A 185 14.56 12.63 1.17
CA PRO A 185 14.83 12.30 -0.24
C PRO A 185 16.08 11.44 -0.42
N SER A 186 17.06 11.55 0.48
CA SER A 186 18.25 10.67 0.51
C SER A 186 17.90 9.22 0.85
N LEU A 187 17.03 9.00 1.85
CA LEU A 187 16.57 7.67 2.22
C LEU A 187 15.75 7.03 1.08
N GLN A 188 14.88 7.80 0.42
CA GLN A 188 14.15 7.31 -0.75
C GLN A 188 15.08 6.89 -1.89
N ALA A 189 16.12 7.67 -2.19
CA ALA A 189 17.12 7.31 -3.19
C ALA A 189 17.87 6.00 -2.83
N ILE A 190 18.18 5.80 -1.54
CA ILE A 190 18.80 4.56 -1.05
C ILE A 190 17.84 3.37 -1.22
N LEU A 191 16.59 3.50 -0.77
CA LEU A 191 15.59 2.43 -0.91
C LEU A 191 15.30 2.10 -2.38
N PHE A 192 15.28 3.10 -3.27
CA PHE A 192 15.13 2.88 -4.70
C PHE A 192 16.32 2.12 -5.28
N SER A 193 17.54 2.48 -4.88
CA SER A 193 18.76 1.77 -5.27
C SER A 193 18.75 0.32 -4.79
N LEU A 194 18.31 0.06 -3.56
CA LEU A 194 18.16 -1.29 -3.01
C LEU A 194 17.10 -2.11 -3.78
N LYS A 195 15.96 -1.50 -4.12
CA LYS A 195 14.93 -2.15 -4.94
C LYS A 195 15.48 -2.53 -6.32
N LEU A 196 16.22 -1.63 -6.97
CA LEU A 196 16.85 -1.90 -8.27
C LEU A 196 17.87 -3.07 -8.19
N LEU A 197 18.69 -3.11 -7.14
CA LEU A 197 19.63 -4.21 -6.91
C LEU A 197 18.90 -5.54 -6.71
N THR A 198 17.79 -5.55 -5.99
CA THR A 198 17.01 -6.76 -5.73
C THR A 198 16.39 -7.31 -7.01
N ILE A 199 15.84 -6.43 -7.87
CA ILE A 199 15.30 -6.80 -9.19
C ILE A 199 16.40 -7.38 -10.09
N ARG A 200 17.55 -6.71 -10.17
CA ARG A 200 18.71 -7.16 -10.95
C ARG A 200 19.25 -8.52 -10.48
N ALA A 201 19.26 -8.75 -9.17
CA ALA A 201 19.70 -10.02 -8.60
C ALA A 201 18.77 -11.17 -9.02
N GLN A 202 17.45 -10.94 -9.07
CA GLN A 202 16.48 -11.91 -9.55
C GLN A 202 16.63 -12.20 -11.05
N GLU A 203 16.77 -11.16 -11.88
CA GLU A 203 17.01 -11.34 -13.33
C GLU A 203 18.26 -12.19 -13.60
N THR A 204 19.30 -12.04 -12.77
CA THR A 204 20.54 -12.82 -12.91
C THR A 204 20.34 -14.29 -12.50
N GLN A 205 19.53 -14.55 -11.48
CA GLN A 205 19.18 -15.92 -11.07
C GLN A 205 18.32 -16.61 -12.13
N ASP A 206 17.31 -15.93 -12.65
CA ASP A 206 16.41 -16.47 -13.68
C ASP A 206 17.17 -16.74 -15.00
N ALA A 207 18.11 -15.87 -15.38
CA ALA A 207 18.97 -16.07 -16.54
C ALA A 207 20.00 -17.20 -16.38
N SER A 208 20.31 -17.63 -15.16
CA SER A 208 21.21 -18.75 -14.88
C SER A 208 20.50 -20.11 -14.77
N ALA A 209 19.16 -20.10 -14.70
CA ALA A 209 18.32 -21.29 -14.57
C ALA A 209 17.64 -21.72 -15.88
N GLY A 210 17.75 -20.93 -16.95
CA GLY A 210 17.32 -21.27 -18.32
C GLY A 210 18.49 -21.61 -19.22
#